data_AF-R9XWY5-F1
#
_entry.id   AF-R9XWY5-F1
#
_cell.length_a   1.000
_cell.length_b   1.000
_cell.length_c   1.000
_cell.angle_alpha   90.00
_cell.angle_beta   90.00
_cell.angle_gamma   90.00
#
_symmetry.space_group_name_H-M   'P 1'
#
loop_
_entity.id
_entity.type
_entity.pdbx_description
1 polymer ?
#
loop_
_entity_poly.entity_id
_entity_poly.type
_entity_poly.pdbx_seq_one_letter_code
_entity_poly.pdbx_strand_id
1 'polypeptide(L)'
;VLIKPPFPPTINIDDLVTSKPNGDKPSKSSNAFIIYRKAYVKELHSRGINLQMTQISPMVSESWKQEPDSVKAEYKRLAEAAKKRYKEMWPSKQRRRQHRKHQQQQQPLPQSLFIDNSKPT
;
A
#
# COMPACT_ATOMS: atom_id res chain seq x y z
N VAL A 1 14.14 20.04 4.73
CA VAL A 1 13.20 20.57 5.77
C VAL A 1 12.32 19.43 6.24
N LEU A 2 12.41 19.04 7.51
CA LEU A 2 11.55 18.00 8.06
C LEU A 2 10.29 18.65 8.61
N ILE A 3 9.20 18.63 7.82
CA ILE A 3 7.93 19.21 8.24
C ILE A 3 7.09 18.13 8.91
N LYS A 4 6.49 18.43 10.05
CA LYS A 4 5.55 17.53 10.72
C LYS A 4 4.14 18.04 10.48
N PRO A 5 3.25 17.25 9.86
CA PRO A 5 1.86 17.64 9.76
C PRO A 5 1.26 17.73 11.19
N PRO A 6 0.29 18.63 11.42
CA PRO A 6 -0.33 18.78 12.72
C PRO A 6 -1.04 17.48 13.15
N PHE A 7 -0.90 17.15 14.43
CA PHE A 7 -1.60 16.03 15.08
C PHE A 7 -2.55 16.59 16.15
N PRO A 8 -3.81 16.13 16.22
CA PRO A 8 -4.43 15.09 15.39
C PRO A 8 -4.71 15.54 13.95
N PRO A 9 -4.61 14.64 12.95
CA PRO A 9 -4.89 14.98 11.56
C PRO A 9 -6.37 15.28 11.36
N THR A 10 -6.71 16.48 10.88
CA THR A 10 -8.08 16.85 10.47
C THR A 10 -8.40 16.27 9.08
N ILE A 11 -8.35 14.95 8.95
CA ILE A 11 -8.61 14.25 7.68
C ILE A 11 -9.97 13.59 7.78
N ASN A 12 -10.90 13.98 6.90
CA ASN A 12 -12.19 13.32 6.83
C ASN A 12 -12.07 12.00 6.05
N ILE A 13 -12.72 10.95 6.54
CA ILE A 13 -12.69 9.61 5.93
C ILE A 13 -13.33 9.68 4.55
N ASP A 14 -14.41 10.43 4.38
CA ASP A 14 -15.09 10.53 3.09
C ASP A 14 -14.17 11.14 2.01
N ASP A 15 -13.36 12.15 2.33
CA ASP A 15 -12.37 12.75 1.41
C ASP A 15 -11.30 11.75 0.91
N LEU A 16 -11.11 10.64 1.63
CA LEU A 16 -10.20 9.57 1.23
C LEU A 16 -10.83 8.61 0.23
N VAL A 17 -12.16 8.65 0.11
CA VAL A 17 -12.97 7.71 -0.66
C VAL A 17 -13.85 8.43 -1.70
N THR A 18 -13.82 9.76 -1.77
CA THR A 18 -14.51 10.54 -2.79
C THR A 18 -13.96 10.24 -4.18
N SER A 19 -14.88 10.11 -5.16
CA SER A 19 -14.57 9.92 -6.57
C SER A 19 -13.73 11.07 -7.10
N LYS A 20 -12.89 10.79 -8.10
CA LYS A 20 -12.15 11.87 -8.76
C LYS A 20 -13.14 12.83 -9.46
N PRO A 21 -12.78 14.10 -9.67
CA PRO A 21 -13.62 15.06 -10.39
C PRO A 21 -14.07 14.56 -11.77
N ASN A 22 -13.28 13.67 -12.37
CA ASN A 22 -13.53 13.07 -13.67
C ASN A 22 -14.57 11.93 -13.64
N GLY A 23 -15.23 11.69 -12.50
CA GLY A 23 -16.19 10.58 -12.31
C GLY A 23 -15.54 9.21 -12.10
N ASP A 24 -14.21 9.12 -12.21
CA ASP A 24 -13.48 7.89 -12.01
C ASP A 24 -13.56 7.40 -10.57
N LYS A 25 -13.69 6.08 -10.44
CA LYS A 25 -13.67 5.37 -9.16
C LYS A 25 -12.41 5.76 -8.36
N PRO A 26 -12.54 6.05 -7.06
CA PRO A 26 -11.38 6.33 -6.22
C PRO A 26 -10.42 5.13 -6.22
N SER A 27 -9.13 5.42 -6.06
CA SER A 27 -8.15 4.35 -5.86
C SER A 27 -8.50 3.54 -4.62
N LYS A 28 -8.41 2.21 -4.72
CA LYS A 28 -8.70 1.26 -3.63
C LYS A 28 -7.82 1.45 -2.40
N SER A 29 -6.68 2.13 -2.55
CA SER A 29 -5.55 2.05 -1.63
C SER A 29 -5.21 3.39 -0.99
N SER A 30 -6.16 3.97 -0.25
CA SER A 30 -5.83 4.99 0.76
C SER A 30 -5.18 4.29 1.97
N ASN A 31 -3.93 3.83 1.80
CA ASN A 31 -3.15 3.26 2.90
C ASN A 31 -2.70 4.37 3.87
N ALA A 32 -2.27 4.00 5.09
CA ALA A 32 -1.86 4.94 6.12
C ALA A 32 -0.80 5.95 5.64
N PHE A 33 0.19 5.48 4.86
CA PHE A 33 1.24 6.33 4.30
C PHE A 33 0.72 7.35 3.27
N ILE A 34 -0.24 6.97 2.42
CA ILE A 34 -0.86 7.87 1.45
C ILE A 34 -1.68 8.95 2.15
N ILE A 35 -2.37 8.60 3.22
CA ILE A 35 -3.10 9.55 4.07
C ILE A 35 -2.13 10.52 4.73
N TYR A 36 -1.04 10.00 5.31
CA TYR A 36 0.03 10.80 5.89
C TYR A 36 0.64 11.78 4.88
N ARG A 37 0.95 11.30 3.66
CA ARG A 37 1.49 12.12 2.57
C ARG A 37 0.54 13.27 2.20
N LYS A 38 -0.77 13.04 2.15
CA LYS A 38 -1.76 14.11 1.90
C LYS A 38 -1.70 15.18 2.99
N ALA A 39 -1.62 14.79 4.26
CA ALA A 39 -1.48 15.72 5.37
C ALA A 39 -0.18 16.54 5.27
N TYR A 40 0.92 15.88 4.93
CA TYR A 40 2.22 16.51 4.74
C TYR A 40 2.22 17.54 3.60
N VAL A 41 1.63 17.20 2.45
CA VAL A 41 1.49 18.12 1.32
C VAL A 41 0.61 19.31 1.68
N LYS A 42 -0.49 19.09 2.41
CA LYS A 42 -1.36 20.17 2.89
C LYS A 42 -0.59 21.15 3.79
N GLU A 43 0.27 20.63 4.67
CA GLU A 43 1.13 21.42 5.54
C GLU A 43 2.26 22.15 4.78
N LEU A 44 2.80 21.56 3.71
CA LEU A 44 3.71 22.27 2.82
C LEU A 44 3.01 23.45 2.15
N HIS A 45 1.80 23.22 1.63
CA HIS A 45 1.01 24.25 0.95
C HIS A 45 0.59 25.38 1.89
N SER A 46 0.25 25.08 3.17
CA SER A 46 -0.08 26.11 4.17
C SER A 46 1.12 27.03 4.47
N ARG A 47 2.34 26.54 4.25
CA ARG A 47 3.59 27.31 4.37
C ARG A 47 4.01 27.99 3.07
N GLY A 48 3.17 27.94 2.02
CA GLY A 48 3.47 28.50 0.70
C GLY A 48 4.48 27.68 -0.11
N ILE A 49 4.80 26.45 0.31
CA ILE A 49 5.77 25.59 -0.35
C ILE A 49 5.03 24.64 -1.29
N ASN A 50 5.19 24.84 -2.60
CA ASN A 50 4.62 23.95 -3.62
C ASN A 50 5.74 23.18 -4.31
N LEU A 51 5.96 21.94 -3.88
CA LEU A 51 6.99 21.05 -4.42
C LEU A 51 6.37 19.92 -5.23
N GLN A 52 7.13 19.42 -6.20
CA GLN A 52 6.71 18.25 -6.95
C GLN A 52 6.74 16.98 -6.09
N MET A 53 5.85 16.03 -6.38
CA MET A 53 5.73 14.76 -5.65
C MET A 53 7.04 13.96 -5.61
N THR A 54 7.88 14.10 -6.63
CA THR A 54 9.22 13.51 -6.72
C THR A 54 10.14 13.98 -5.59
N GLN A 55 10.02 15.24 -5.19
CA GLN A 55 10.80 15.83 -4.09
C GLN A 55 10.14 15.58 -2.73
N ILE A 56 8.81 15.57 -2.68
CA ILE A 56 8.06 15.37 -1.43
C ILE A 56 8.17 13.92 -0.94
N SER A 57 8.12 12.93 -1.84
CA SER A 57 8.02 11.51 -1.45
C SER A 57 9.18 11.02 -0.56
N PRO A 58 10.46 11.36 -0.85
CA PRO A 58 11.56 11.05 0.05
C PRO A 58 11.42 11.70 1.44
N MET A 59 11.03 12.98 1.50
CA MET A 59 10.87 13.72 2.76
C MET A 59 9.76 13.12 3.63
N VAL A 60 8.66 12.72 3.00
CA VAL A 60 7.53 12.07 3.68
C VAL A 60 7.91 10.68 4.18
N SER A 61 8.67 9.92 3.39
CA SER A 61 9.16 8.60 3.81
C SER A 61 10.03 8.70 5.06
N GLU A 62 10.96 9.66 5.09
CA GLU A 62 11.83 9.88 6.24
C GLU A 62 11.03 10.33 7.47
N SER A 63 10.14 11.32 7.30
CA SER A 63 9.28 11.79 8.37
C SER A 63 8.38 10.68 8.93
N TRP A 64 7.77 9.86 8.08
CA TRP A 64 6.92 8.73 8.49
C TRP A 64 7.69 7.69 9.33
N LYS A 65 8.96 7.41 9.01
CA LYS A 65 9.78 6.50 9.80
C LYS A 65 10.00 7.03 11.22
N GLN A 66 10.23 8.33 11.33
CA GLN A 66 10.50 9.04 12.58
C GLN A 66 9.24 9.35 13.43
N GLU A 67 8.04 9.23 12.85
CA GLU A 67 6.80 9.42 13.62
C GLU A 67 6.64 8.35 14.72
N PRO A 68 6.08 8.73 15.89
CA PRO A 68 5.81 7.78 16.96
C PRO A 68 4.70 6.79 16.57
N ASP A 69 4.69 5.65 17.25
CA ASP A 69 3.73 4.58 16.96
C ASP A 69 2.27 5.00 17.18
N SER A 70 2.01 5.92 18.11
CA SER A 70 0.68 6.50 18.33
C SER A 70 0.14 7.21 17.08
N VAL A 71 0.98 8.00 16.42
CA VAL A 71 0.64 8.71 15.18
C VAL A 71 0.40 7.69 14.06
N LYS A 72 1.34 6.74 13.89
CA LYS A 72 1.21 5.67 12.89
C LYS A 72 -0.07 4.85 13.08
N ALA A 73 -0.44 4.55 14.33
CA ALA A 73 -1.64 3.83 14.70
C ALA A 73 -2.91 4.60 14.30
N GLU A 74 -2.96 5.92 14.51
CA GLU A 74 -4.11 6.73 14.11
C GLU A 74 -4.28 6.77 12.59
N TYR A 75 -3.19 6.97 11.83
CA TYR A 75 -3.24 6.90 10.37
C TYR A 75 -3.63 5.51 9.84
N LYS A 76 -3.24 4.44 10.56
CA LYS A 76 -3.69 3.08 10.26
C LYS A 76 -5.19 2.90 10.54
N ARG A 77 -5.70 3.46 11.64
CA ARG A 77 -7.14 3.47 11.96
C ARG A 77 -7.94 4.18 10.86
N LEU A 78 -7.47 5.35 10.41
CA LEU A 78 -8.06 6.10 9.30
C LEU A 78 -8.06 5.31 7.99
N ALA A 79 -6.95 4.62 7.69
CA ALA A 79 -6.84 3.78 6.49
C ALA A 79 -7.84 2.62 6.48
N GLU A 80 -8.00 1.91 7.60
CA GLU A 80 -8.98 0.83 7.71
C GLU A 80 -10.42 1.36 7.64
N ALA A 81 -10.70 2.52 8.26
CA ALA A 81 -12.01 3.16 8.16
C ALA A 81 -12.35 3.57 6.71
N ALA A 82 -11.41 4.18 6.00
CA ALA A 82 -11.55 4.54 4.59
C ALA A 82 -11.75 3.30 3.70
N LYS A 83 -11.01 2.22 3.95
CA LYS A 83 -11.15 0.95 3.24
C LYS A 83 -12.52 0.31 3.46
N LYS A 84 -13.04 0.35 4.69
CA LYS A 84 -14.39 -0.13 5.02
C LYS A 84 -15.44 0.68 4.25
N ARG A 85 -15.35 2.01 4.32
CA ARG A 85 -16.24 2.94 3.60
C ARG A 85 -16.19 2.74 2.09
N TYR A 86 -15.01 2.51 1.52
CA TYR A 86 -14.85 2.20 0.08
C TYR A 86 -15.57 0.91 -0.32
N LYS A 87 -15.49 -0.13 0.52
CA LYS A 87 -16.15 -1.41 0.26
C LYS A 87 -17.67 -1.26 0.29
N GLU A 88 -18.20 -0.44 1.20
CA GLU A 88 -19.63 -0.12 1.29
C GLU A 88 -20.11 0.66 0.07
N MET A 89 -19.39 1.72 -0.33
CA MET A 89 -19.79 2.54 -1.47
C MET A 89 -19.59 1.84 -2.82
N TRP A 90 -18.65 0.89 -2.89
CA TRP A 90 -18.31 0.28 -4.16
C TRP A 90 -18.01 -1.22 -4.06
N PRO A 91 -19.06 -2.01 -3.76
CA PRO A 91 -18.96 -3.45 -3.66
C PRO A 91 -18.40 -4.01 -4.96
N SER A 92 -17.25 -4.69 -4.88
CA SER A 92 -16.71 -5.36 -6.04
C SER A 92 -17.61 -6.55 -6.39
N LYS A 93 -18.14 -6.61 -7.63
CA LYS A 93 -18.63 -7.88 -8.19
C LYS A 93 -17.48 -8.87 -8.08
N GLN A 94 -17.66 -9.93 -7.31
CA GLN A 94 -16.64 -10.93 -7.00
C GLN A 94 -16.04 -11.47 -8.32
N ARG A 95 -14.85 -11.00 -8.70
CA ARG A 95 -14.10 -11.64 -9.79
C ARG A 95 -13.69 -13.00 -9.26
N ARG A 96 -14.37 -14.05 -9.72
CA ARG A 96 -13.96 -15.45 -9.55
C ARG A 96 -12.49 -15.53 -9.99
N ARG A 97 -11.57 -15.54 -9.02
CA ARG A 97 -10.15 -15.81 -9.27
C ARG A 97 -10.08 -17.28 -9.68
N GLN A 98 -10.18 -17.56 -10.98
CA GLN A 98 -9.77 -18.85 -11.50
C GLN A 98 -8.26 -18.93 -11.30
N HIS A 99 -7.88 -19.74 -10.32
CA HIS A 99 -6.53 -20.02 -9.93
C HIS A 99 -5.88 -20.85 -11.05
N ARG A 100 -5.37 -20.23 -12.12
CA ARG A 100 -4.48 -20.90 -13.08
C ARG A 100 -3.14 -21.13 -12.37
N LYS A 101 -3.09 -22.22 -11.59
CA LYS A 101 -1.85 -22.77 -11.03
C LYS A 101 -0.93 -23.07 -12.21
N HIS A 102 0.09 -22.23 -12.42
CA HIS A 102 1.27 -22.67 -13.16
C HIS A 102 1.99 -23.64 -12.22
N GLN A 103 1.68 -24.93 -12.32
CA GLN A 103 2.59 -25.97 -11.85
C GLN A 103 3.80 -25.93 -12.77
N GLN A 104 4.88 -25.29 -12.34
CA GLN A 104 6.21 -25.66 -12.83
C GLN A 104 6.44 -27.11 -12.37
N GLN A 105 6.20 -28.08 -13.26
CA GLN A 105 6.65 -29.45 -13.08
C GLN A 105 8.18 -29.43 -13.13
N GLN A 106 8.83 -29.43 -11.96
CA GLN A 106 10.18 -29.98 -11.89
C GLN A 106 10.04 -31.49 -11.98
N GLN A 107 10.43 -32.07 -13.12
CA GLN A 107 10.52 -33.51 -13.26
C GLN A 107 11.62 -34.01 -12.29
N PRO A 108 11.35 -34.95 -11.38
CA PRO A 108 12.42 -35.58 -10.63
C PRO A 108 13.30 -36.39 -11.61
N LEU A 109 14.62 -36.28 -11.46
CA LEU A 109 15.60 -37.05 -12.24
C LEU A 109 15.28 -38.56 -12.15
N PRO A 110 15.27 -39.30 -13.28
CA PRO A 110 14.99 -40.73 -13.27
C PRO A 110 16.07 -41.48 -12.48
N GLN A 111 15.66 -42.41 -11.61
CA GLN A 111 16.56 -43.25 -10.80
C GLN A 111 17.45 -44.20 -11.62
N SER A 112 17.36 -44.19 -12.96
CA SER A 112 18.17 -45.02 -13.86
C SER A 112 19.63 -44.56 -14.03
N LEU A 113 20.10 -43.58 -13.25
CA LEU A 113 21.50 -43.14 -13.21
C LEU A 113 22.29 -43.72 -12.03
N PHE A 114 21.69 -44.54 -11.17
CA PHE A 114 22.44 -45.29 -10.16
C PHE A 114 23.05 -46.53 -10.82
N ILE A 115 24.25 -46.36 -11.41
CA ILE A 115 25.12 -47.48 -11.78
C ILE A 115 25.67 -48.05 -10.46
N ASP A 116 25.12 -49.18 -10.03
CA ASP A 116 25.63 -49.93 -8.88
C ASP A 116 26.91 -50.69 -9.29
N ASN A 117 28.07 -50.11 -8.98
CA ASN A 117 29.39 -50.71 -9.19
C ASN A 117 29.78 -51.68 -8.05
N SER A 118 28.86 -52.57 -7.67
CA SER A 118 29.12 -53.56 -6.62
C SER A 118 28.81 -54.96 -7.11
N LYS A 119 29.70 -55.54 -7.94
CA LYS A 119 29.96 -56.99 -7.95
C LYS A 119 31.29 -57.32 -8.67
N PRO A 120 32.16 -58.13 -8.05
CA PRO A 120 33.43 -58.54 -8.62
C PRO A 120 33.26 -59.77 -9.52
N THR A 121 34.00 -59.80 -10.62
CA THR A 121 34.51 -61.01 -11.28
C THR A 121 35.91 -60.73 -11.77
#